data_AF-A0A6A5C7N7-F1
#
_entry.id   AF-A0A6A5C7N7-F1
#
_cell.length_a   1.000
_cell.length_b   1.000
_cell.length_c   1.000
_cell.angle_alpha   90.00
_cell.angle_beta   90.00
_cell.angle_gamma   90.00
#
_symmetry.space_group_name_H-M   'P 1'
#
loop_
_entity.id
_entity.type
_entity.pdbx_description
1 polymer ?
#
loop_
_entity_poly.entity_id
_entity_poly.type
_entity_poly.pdbx_seq_one_letter_code
_entity_poly.pdbx_strand_id
1 'polypeptide(L)'
;MKPEFTVTFCENCDGGTQEESTAIQAIRQVFPDASIKSVCLDEYPIFVKIEAKTSDQQEPKTIFQSHQRNLFRKYPDLREESIKKIVKACQELVKEE
;
A
#
# COMPACT_ATOMS: atom_id res chain seq x y z
N MET A 1 2.32 -19.56 2.38
CA MET A 1 2.53 -19.13 0.98
C MET A 1 2.95 -17.66 1.00
N LYS A 2 3.48 -17.08 -0.09
CA LYS A 2 3.86 -15.65 -0.09
C LYS A 2 2.64 -14.81 -0.53
N PRO A 3 2.16 -13.85 0.28
CA PRO A 3 1.06 -12.98 -0.14
C PRO A 3 1.50 -12.11 -1.31
N GLU A 4 0.57 -11.88 -2.24
CA GLU A 4 0.75 -10.98 -3.38
C GLU A 4 0.04 -9.66 -3.08
N PHE A 5 0.70 -8.53 -3.34
CA PHE A 5 0.12 -7.21 -3.16
C PHE A 5 0.02 -6.46 -4.48
N THR A 6 -1.02 -5.66 -4.62
CA THR A 6 -1.14 -4.66 -5.67
C THR A 6 -1.17 -3.28 -5.02
N VAL A 7 -0.24 -2.41 -5.41
CA VAL A 7 -0.19 -1.01 -4.98
C VAL A 7 -0.64 -0.15 -6.15
N THR A 8 -1.83 0.41 -6.03
CA THR A 8 -2.39 1.34 -7.00
C THR A 8 -2.10 2.77 -6.55
N PHE A 9 -1.52 3.59 -7.41
CA PHE A 9 -1.18 5.00 -7.15
C PHE A 9 -1.40 5.85 -8.40
N CYS A 10 -1.20 7.15 -8.30
CA CYS A 10 -1.32 8.07 -9.43
C CYS A 10 -0.02 8.88 -9.62
N GLU A 11 0.51 8.91 -10.83
CA GLU A 11 1.75 9.64 -11.17
C GLU A 11 1.51 11.14 -11.41
N ASN A 12 0.26 11.60 -11.55
CA ASN A 12 -0.09 13.00 -11.84
C ASN A 12 0.19 14.00 -10.70
N CYS A 13 0.91 13.59 -9.65
CA CYS A 13 1.49 14.46 -8.65
C CYS A 13 3.01 14.35 -8.71
N ASP A 14 3.74 15.46 -8.57
CA ASP A 14 5.21 15.54 -8.52
C ASP A 14 5.90 14.55 -7.54
N GLY A 15 5.12 13.86 -6.70
CA GLY A 15 5.56 12.84 -5.74
C GLY A 15 5.09 11.41 -5.98
N GLY A 16 4.35 11.08 -7.06
CA GLY A 16 3.65 9.78 -7.20
C GLY A 16 4.48 8.53 -6.90
N THR A 17 5.69 8.48 -7.44
CA THR A 17 6.67 7.40 -7.20
C THR A 17 7.13 7.34 -5.74
N GLN A 18 7.14 8.47 -5.04
CA GLN A 18 7.53 8.57 -3.63
C GLN A 18 6.49 7.97 -2.69
N GLU A 19 5.21 8.16 -3.01
CA GLU A 19 4.10 7.58 -2.25
C GLU A 19 4.00 6.07 -2.48
N GLU A 20 4.13 5.64 -3.73
CA GLU A 20 4.28 4.23 -4.11
C GLU A 20 5.43 3.58 -3.32
N SER A 21 6.62 4.18 -3.37
CA SER A 21 7.80 3.67 -2.65
C SER A 21 7.56 3.56 -1.16
N THR A 22 6.87 4.55 -0.56
CA THR A 22 6.53 4.51 0.88
C THR A 22 5.58 3.37 1.20
N ALA A 23 4.54 3.15 0.38
CA ALA A 23 3.62 2.03 0.54
C ALA A 23 4.33 0.67 0.41
N ILE A 24 5.18 0.51 -0.61
CA ILE A 24 5.97 -0.71 -0.84
C ILE A 24 6.91 -0.98 0.35
N GLN A 25 7.61 0.05 0.83
CA GLN A 25 8.49 -0.07 2.00
C GLN A 25 7.72 -0.51 3.24
N ALA A 26 6.52 0.02 3.47
CA ALA A 26 5.68 -0.37 4.60
C ALA A 26 5.24 -1.84 4.51
N ILE A 27 4.83 -2.32 3.32
CA ILE A 27 4.50 -3.73 3.10
C ILE A 27 5.71 -4.63 3.38
N ARG A 28 6.89 -4.26 2.86
CA ARG A 28 8.13 -5.02 3.02
C ARG A 28 8.65 -5.09 4.45
N GLN A 29 8.22 -4.20 5.34
CA GLN A 29 8.54 -4.32 6.77
C GLN A 29 7.91 -5.57 7.41
N VAL A 30 6.76 -6.03 6.89
CA VAL A 30 6.05 -7.21 7.39
C VAL A 30 6.31 -8.42 6.49
N PHE A 31 6.29 -8.22 5.17
CA PHE A 31 6.49 -9.26 4.17
C PHE A 31 7.68 -8.93 3.26
N PRO A 32 8.93 -9.17 3.71
CA PRO A 32 10.12 -8.78 2.96
C PRO A 32 10.22 -9.43 1.58
N ASP A 33 9.66 -10.65 1.46
CA ASP A 33 9.68 -11.46 0.24
C ASP A 33 8.38 -11.40 -0.57
N ALA A 34 7.45 -10.48 -0.25
CA ALA A 34 6.18 -10.38 -0.95
C ALA A 34 6.36 -10.03 -2.44
N SER A 35 5.50 -10.62 -3.28
CA SER A 35 5.33 -10.18 -4.66
C SER A 35 4.48 -8.91 -4.64
N ILE A 36 4.98 -7.80 -5.18
CA ILE A 36 4.28 -6.52 -5.19
C ILE A 36 4.19 -6.02 -6.63
N LYS A 37 2.98 -5.81 -7.11
CA LYS A 37 2.68 -5.22 -8.41
C LYS A 37 2.26 -3.77 -8.23
N SER A 38 2.90 -2.86 -8.96
CA SER A 38 2.51 -1.45 -8.97
C SER A 38 1.58 -1.17 -10.14
N VAL A 39 0.52 -0.39 -9.90
CA VAL A 39 -0.45 0.03 -10.92
C VAL A 39 -0.58 1.54 -10.85
N CYS A 40 -0.23 2.23 -11.92
CA CYS A 40 -0.45 3.67 -12.04
C CYS A 40 -1.80 3.92 -12.72
N LEU A 41 -2.71 4.61 -12.04
CA LEU A 41 -3.99 5.08 -12.59
C LEU A 41 -4.00 6.60 -12.63
N ASP A 42 -4.42 7.15 -13.75
CA ASP A 42 -4.68 8.59 -13.89
C ASP A 42 -6.15 8.87 -13.62
N GLU A 43 -6.53 8.81 -12.33
CA GLU A 43 -7.91 9.02 -11.90
C GLU A 43 -7.99 9.96 -10.70
N TYR A 44 -8.98 10.85 -10.73
CA TYR A 44 -9.35 11.70 -9.60
C TYR A 44 -10.56 11.12 -8.88
N PRO A 45 -10.62 11.20 -7.55
CA PRO A 45 -9.59 11.69 -6.61
C PRO A 45 -8.33 10.81 -6.50
N ILE A 46 -7.17 11.47 -6.30
CA ILE A 46 -5.84 10.84 -6.22
C ILE A 46 -5.68 10.07 -4.89
N PHE A 47 -5.63 8.75 -4.98
CA PHE A 47 -5.51 7.83 -3.84
C PHE A 47 -4.37 6.82 -4.05
N VAL A 48 -3.82 6.34 -2.94
CA VAL A 48 -3.03 5.10 -2.90
C VAL A 48 -3.91 4.01 -2.32
N LYS A 49 -4.03 2.90 -3.05
CA LYS A 49 -4.76 1.70 -2.63
C LYS A 49 -3.81 0.51 -2.57
N ILE A 50 -3.89 -0.26 -1.49
CA ILE A 50 -3.14 -1.51 -1.32
C ILE A 50 -4.14 -2.65 -1.22
N GLU A 51 -4.00 -3.58 -2.13
CA GLU A 51 -4.77 -4.82 -2.19
C GLU A 51 -3.85 -5.99 -1.91
N ALA A 52 -4.32 -6.94 -1.10
CA ALA A 52 -3.62 -8.16 -0.77
C ALA A 52 -4.40 -9.37 -1.31
N LYS A 53 -3.70 -10.32 -1.91
CA LYS A 53 -4.23 -11.62 -2.32
C LYS A 53 -3.47 -12.70 -1.56
N THR A 54 -4.17 -13.34 -0.64
CA THR A 54 -3.69 -14.54 0.05
C THR A 54 -4.19 -15.78 -0.68
N SER A 55 -3.59 -16.94 -0.41
CA SER A 55 -3.91 -18.18 -1.12
C SER A 55 -5.33 -18.69 -0.83
N ASP A 56 -5.87 -18.34 0.33
CA ASP A 56 -7.23 -18.69 0.75
C ASP A 56 -8.31 -17.75 0.18
N GLN A 57 -7.91 -16.59 -0.34
CA GLN A 57 -8.82 -15.61 -0.92
C GLN A 57 -8.83 -15.67 -2.44
N GLN A 58 -10.01 -15.93 -3.00
CA GLN A 58 -10.22 -15.98 -4.44
C GLN A 58 -10.09 -14.60 -5.09
N GLU A 59 -10.43 -13.55 -4.34
CA GLU A 59 -10.37 -12.15 -4.75
C GLU A 59 -9.43 -11.32 -3.86
N PRO A 60 -8.73 -10.32 -4.43
CA PRO A 60 -7.89 -9.43 -3.65
C PRO A 60 -8.71 -8.59 -2.66
N LYS A 61 -8.29 -8.52 -1.40
CA LYS A 61 -8.88 -7.70 -0.34
C LYS A 61 -8.14 -6.37 -0.25
N THR A 62 -8.87 -5.26 -0.29
CA THR A 62 -8.27 -3.95 0.01
C THR A 62 -7.95 -3.86 1.50
N ILE A 63 -6.67 -3.67 1.83
CA ILE A 63 -6.20 -3.57 3.22
C ILE A 63 -5.88 -2.14 3.64
N PHE A 64 -5.66 -1.26 2.66
CA PHE A 64 -5.40 0.15 2.91
C PHE A 64 -5.84 0.99 1.72
N GLN A 65 -6.47 2.12 2.00
CA GLN A 65 -6.73 3.16 1.02
C GLN A 65 -6.65 4.53 1.70
N SER A 66 -5.88 5.44 1.13
CA SER A 66 -5.78 6.81 1.66
C SER A 66 -5.34 7.79 0.60
N HIS A 67 -5.59 9.09 0.84
CA HIS A 67 -5.16 10.14 -0.07
C HIS A 67 -3.66 10.05 -0.28
N GLN A 68 -3.22 10.15 -1.54
CA GLN A 68 -1.81 9.99 -1.88
C GLN A 68 -0.91 10.96 -1.08
N ARG A 69 -1.34 12.22 -0.90
CA ARG A 69 -0.62 13.20 -0.06
C ARG A 69 -0.25 12.70 1.34
N ASN A 70 -1.01 11.76 1.89
CA ASN A 70 -0.75 11.23 3.23
C ASN A 70 0.49 10.36 3.28
N LEU A 71 1.01 9.87 2.14
CA LEU A 71 2.27 9.14 2.04
C LEU A 71 3.45 10.02 1.58
N PHE A 72 3.19 11.30 1.30
CA PHE A 72 4.18 12.20 0.76
C PHE A 72 5.13 12.72 1.85
N ARG A 73 6.42 12.92 1.52
CA ARG A 73 7.46 13.26 2.51
C ARG A 73 7.26 14.65 3.10
N LYS A 74 6.62 15.55 2.34
CA LYS A 74 6.25 16.89 2.79
C LYS A 74 5.32 16.88 4.02
N TYR A 75 4.57 15.79 4.24
CA TYR A 75 3.65 15.63 5.36
C TYR A 75 4.10 14.47 6.26
N PRO A 76 5.17 14.65 7.05
CA PRO A 76 5.79 13.56 7.81
C PRO A 76 4.83 12.90 8.81
N ASP A 77 4.00 13.68 9.50
CA ASP A 77 3.05 13.16 10.49
C ASP A 77 1.98 12.27 9.84
N LEU A 78 1.42 12.70 8.70
CA LEU A 78 0.46 11.91 7.93
C LEU A 78 1.11 10.66 7.35
N ARG A 79 2.37 10.77 6.94
CA ARG A 79 3.17 9.67 6.39
C ARG A 79 3.42 8.61 7.44
N GLU A 80 3.84 9.02 8.63
CA GLU A 80 4.05 8.10 9.74
C GLU A 80 2.75 7.38 10.14
N GLU A 81 1.64 8.12 10.25
CA GLU A 81 0.33 7.52 10.54
C GLU A 81 -0.10 6.51 9.47
N SER A 82 0.09 6.86 8.20
CA SER A 82 -0.23 5.98 7.07
C SER A 82 0.63 4.71 7.09
N ILE A 83 1.93 4.83 7.33
CA ILE A 83 2.83 3.68 7.48
C ILE A 83 2.36 2.77 8.61
N LYS A 84 2.04 3.32 9.80
CA LYS A 84 1.53 2.54 10.93
C LYS A 84 0.25 1.78 10.57
N LYS A 85 -0.67 2.42 9.85
CA LYS A 85 -1.91 1.79 9.38
C LYS A 85 -1.63 0.65 8.39
N ILE A 86 -0.74 0.86 7.42
CA ILE A 86 -0.35 -0.17 6.45
C ILE A 86 0.28 -1.37 7.17
N VAL A 87 1.27 -1.13 8.03
CA VAL A 87 1.96 -2.18 8.79
C VAL A 87 0.96 -2.96 9.65
N LYS A 88 0.06 -2.28 10.34
CA LYS A 88 -0.98 -2.94 11.15
C LYS A 88 -1.90 -3.80 10.30
N ALA A 89 -2.37 -3.30 9.16
CA ALA A 89 -3.23 -4.06 8.25
C ALA A 89 -2.51 -5.31 7.68
N CYS A 90 -1.23 -5.17 7.34
CA CYS A 90 -0.38 -6.31 6.96
C CYS A 90 -0.22 -7.33 8.08
N GLN A 91 -0.07 -6.90 9.33
CA GLN A 91 0.00 -7.80 10.48
C GLN A 91 -1.32 -8.51 10.79
N GLU A 92 -2.46 -7.86 10.51
CA GLU A 92 -3.79 -8.47 10.66
C GLU A 92 -4.00 -9.59 9.64
N LEU A 93 -3.47 -9.46 8.41
CA LEU A 93 -3.48 -10.56 7.43
C LEU A 93 -2.78 -11.82 7.94
N VAL A 94 -1.65 -11.68 8.65
CA VAL A 94 -0.91 -12.83 9.23
C VAL A 94 -1.72 -13.55 10.31
N LYS A 95 -2.63 -12.86 10.98
CA LYS A 95 -3.48 -13.45 12.05
C LYS A 95 -4.73 -14.14 11.49
N GLU A 96 -5.12 -13.80 10.27
CA GLU A 96 -6.23 -14.45 9.56
C GLU A 96 -5.78 -15.74 8.84
N GLU A 97 -4.46 -15.96 8.65
CA GLU A 97 -3.82 -17.22 8.21
C GLU A 97 -3.68 -18.22 9.39
#